data_AF-A0A3A5YHQ4-F1
#
_entry.id   AF-A0A3A5YHQ4-F1
#
_cell.length_a   1.000
_cell.length_b   1.000
_cell.length_c   1.000
_cell.angle_alpha   90.00
_cell.angle_beta   90.00
_cell.angle_gamma   90.00
#
_symmetry.space_group_name_H-M   'P 1'
#
loop_
_entity.id
_entity.type
_entity.pdbx_description
1 polymer ?
#
loop_
_entity_poly.entity_id
_entity_poly.type
_entity_poly.pdbx_seq_one_letter_code
_entity_poly.pdbx_strand_id
1 'polypeptide(L)'
;MELYVFNPDADMALGNNEENYMAPATIRRMAEDLALLPVWYARPGSGILAPSAYNADYLKRMQQLFRLDVHLVTEPELPDYADVRVMPWGWNPAIRKRMLKGGVLERNLPTPDALDKYRMKAARSNALAFRALFYSNKIDYTCGDGCCLVEADGGTTAISPDIIGRYKEGCVFKSLWSGSGKGLCWCRHGFTKNVSDWCSRALKENGGFVMEPIFDKVEDFAMEFYSDGRGKLLFVGYSRFVTDDKGAYRGNILTSDEQVEEWIQQYVPFEAFVRIRNMMQKALETSYATSYMGFLGVDMMVCRQKEGHPYAINPHVEINLRMNMGIVSHVLSDHFIVPGGEGRFSIDCFPTHEALMERHEQDAQSYPLVVKDGRVVSGYLPLVPVTPKSRYRAFVCVTAAE
;
A
#
# COMPACT_ATOMS: atom_id res chain seq x y z
N MET A 1 12.89 -7.24 20.68
CA MET A 1 11.54 -7.54 20.17
C MET A 1 11.11 -6.44 19.21
N GLU A 2 10.34 -6.77 18.18
CA GLU A 2 9.68 -5.78 17.30
C GLU A 2 8.20 -5.65 17.70
N LEU A 3 7.64 -4.45 17.62
CA LEU A 3 6.21 -4.17 17.86
C LEU A 3 5.58 -3.67 16.56
N TYR A 4 4.71 -4.48 15.98
CA TYR A 4 4.01 -4.13 14.75
C TYR A 4 2.71 -3.39 15.04
N VAL A 5 2.48 -2.31 14.30
CA VAL A 5 1.31 -1.45 14.49
C VAL A 5 0.65 -1.16 13.15
N PHE A 6 -0.59 -1.62 12.97
CA PHE A 6 -1.36 -1.27 11.78
C PHE A 6 -1.74 0.22 11.82
N ASN A 7 -1.40 0.95 10.75
CA ASN A 7 -1.54 2.41 10.63
C ASN A 7 -2.02 2.77 9.20
N PRO A 8 -3.29 2.48 8.86
CA PRO A 8 -3.78 2.55 7.48
C PRO A 8 -3.93 3.98 6.93
N ASP A 9 -3.90 4.99 7.78
CA ASP A 9 -3.96 6.41 7.43
C ASP A 9 -2.58 7.05 7.24
N ALA A 10 -1.49 6.27 7.21
CA ALA A 10 -0.12 6.78 7.15
C ALA A 10 0.09 7.88 6.11
N ASP A 11 -0.36 7.70 4.87
CA ASP A 11 -0.18 8.70 3.80
C ASP A 11 -1.05 9.94 4.00
N MET A 12 -2.24 9.79 4.58
CA MET A 12 -3.12 10.93 4.90
C MET A 12 -2.54 11.76 6.05
N ALA A 13 -1.99 11.08 7.06
CA ALA A 13 -1.30 11.70 8.16
C ALA A 13 -0.02 12.41 7.71
N LEU A 14 0.71 11.86 6.73
CA LEU A 14 1.83 12.56 6.09
C LEU A 14 1.36 13.80 5.31
N GLY A 15 0.24 13.71 4.59
CA GLY A 15 -0.33 14.87 3.91
C GLY A 15 -0.60 16.02 4.88
N ASN A 16 -1.31 15.73 5.98
CA ASN A 16 -1.63 16.72 7.00
C ASN A 16 -0.41 17.16 7.84
N ASN A 17 0.54 16.26 8.09
CA ASN A 17 1.79 16.45 8.81
C ASN A 17 1.71 16.97 10.26
N GLU A 18 0.57 16.85 10.93
CA GLU A 18 0.42 17.27 12.32
C GLU A 18 0.56 16.10 13.29
N GLU A 19 1.19 16.33 14.44
CA GLU A 19 1.26 15.33 15.50
C GLU A 19 -0.10 14.98 16.12
N ASN A 20 -1.07 15.90 16.01
CA ASN A 20 -2.43 15.72 16.50
C ASN A 20 -3.42 15.34 15.39
N TYR A 21 -2.91 14.90 14.23
CA TYR A 21 -3.76 14.44 13.15
C TYR A 21 -4.74 13.38 13.63
N MET A 22 -6.01 13.56 13.25
CA MET A 22 -7.07 12.59 13.50
C MET A 22 -7.68 12.18 12.18
N ALA A 23 -7.51 10.90 11.84
CA ALA A 23 -8.11 10.35 10.64
C ALA A 23 -9.66 10.42 10.68
N PRO A 24 -10.32 10.46 9.51
CA PRO A 24 -11.78 10.34 9.43
C PRO A 24 -12.28 9.10 10.19
N ALA A 25 -13.49 9.19 10.75
CA ALA A 25 -14.06 8.13 11.59
C ALA A 25 -14.06 6.74 10.92
N THR A 26 -14.28 6.68 9.61
CA THR A 26 -14.22 5.45 8.81
C THR A 26 -12.83 4.83 8.80
N ILE A 27 -11.77 5.64 8.71
CA ILE A 27 -10.39 5.14 8.71
C ILE A 27 -9.92 4.76 10.12
N ARG A 28 -10.37 5.47 11.15
CA ARG A 28 -10.15 5.03 12.54
C ARG A 28 -10.81 3.68 12.81
N ARG A 29 -12.04 3.48 12.32
CA ARG A 29 -12.72 2.18 12.36
C ARG A 29 -11.92 1.09 11.63
N MET A 30 -11.36 1.39 10.45
CA MET A 30 -10.47 0.46 9.74
C MET A 30 -9.22 0.11 10.57
N ALA A 31 -8.58 1.10 11.20
CA ALA A 31 -7.40 0.87 12.04
C ALA A 31 -7.72 -0.04 13.24
N GLU A 32 -8.89 0.13 13.86
CA GLU A 32 -9.38 -0.72 14.94
C GLU A 32 -9.71 -2.14 14.46
N ASP A 33 -10.55 -2.26 13.42
CA ASP A 33 -11.06 -3.55 12.92
C ASP A 33 -9.95 -4.42 12.33
N LEU A 34 -8.95 -3.80 11.70
CA LEU A 34 -7.86 -4.51 11.03
C LEU A 34 -6.56 -4.50 11.85
N ALA A 35 -6.59 -4.14 13.14
CA ALA A 35 -5.41 -3.99 13.99
C ALA A 35 -4.51 -5.24 14.05
N LEU A 36 -5.10 -6.44 13.91
CA LEU A 36 -4.38 -7.72 13.89
C LEU A 36 -3.85 -8.15 12.52
N LEU A 37 -4.06 -7.39 11.45
CA LEU A 37 -3.48 -7.71 10.14
C LEU A 37 -1.94 -7.96 10.18
N PRO A 38 -1.14 -7.30 11.05
CA PRO A 38 0.28 -7.59 11.15
C PRO A 38 0.66 -9.00 11.60
N VAL A 39 -0.26 -9.77 12.17
CA VAL A 39 -0.05 -11.19 12.53
C VAL A 39 0.49 -12.00 11.35
N TRP A 40 0.10 -11.65 10.11
CA TRP A 40 0.44 -12.41 8.91
C TRP A 40 1.82 -12.10 8.33
N TYR A 41 2.48 -11.01 8.75
CA TYR A 41 3.78 -10.61 8.19
C TYR A 41 4.81 -10.20 9.24
N ALA A 42 4.43 -10.20 10.52
CA ALA A 42 5.35 -9.93 11.60
C ALA A 42 6.37 -11.06 11.75
N ARG A 43 7.59 -10.68 12.15
CA ARG A 43 8.65 -11.67 12.43
C ARG A 43 8.31 -12.51 13.66
N PRO A 44 8.79 -13.77 13.72
CA PRO A 44 8.68 -14.61 14.92
C PRO A 44 9.19 -13.89 16.18
N GLY A 45 8.49 -14.07 17.30
CA GLY A 45 8.75 -13.45 18.59
C GLY A 45 8.29 -11.99 18.72
N SER A 46 7.54 -11.45 17.75
CA SER A 46 7.11 -10.04 17.75
C SER A 46 5.78 -9.81 18.48
N GLY A 47 5.58 -8.58 18.93
CA GLY A 47 4.31 -8.10 19.47
C GLY A 47 3.45 -7.43 18.41
N ILE A 48 2.12 -7.60 18.48
CA ILE A 48 1.14 -6.93 17.61
C ILE A 48 0.28 -6.01 18.46
N LEU A 49 0.33 -4.70 18.20
CA LEU A 49 -0.46 -3.72 18.95
C LEU A 49 -1.92 -3.71 18.45
N ALA A 50 -2.86 -4.07 19.32
CA ALA A 50 -4.29 -3.99 19.04
C ALA A 50 -5.09 -3.46 20.24
N PRO A 51 -6.28 -2.86 20.03
CA PRO A 51 -6.96 -2.05 21.06
C PRO A 51 -7.58 -2.84 22.21
N SER A 52 -7.64 -4.18 22.14
CA SER A 52 -8.36 -4.97 23.14
C SER A 52 -7.90 -6.42 23.24
N ALA A 53 -8.01 -6.99 24.44
CA ALA A 53 -7.84 -8.40 24.73
C ALA A 53 -8.86 -9.33 24.04
N TYR A 54 -10.00 -8.80 23.53
CA TYR A 54 -10.94 -9.60 22.72
C TYR A 54 -10.31 -10.21 21.46
N ASN A 55 -9.15 -9.68 21.04
CA ASN A 55 -8.36 -10.22 19.94
C ASN A 55 -7.62 -11.52 20.28
N ALA A 56 -7.52 -11.89 21.57
CA ALA A 56 -6.71 -13.01 22.03
C ALA A 56 -7.22 -14.37 21.55
N ASP A 57 -8.55 -14.59 21.55
CA ASP A 57 -9.13 -15.87 21.13
C ASP A 57 -8.90 -16.13 19.63
N TYR A 58 -9.08 -15.10 18.80
CA TYR A 58 -8.75 -15.16 17.39
C TYR A 58 -7.26 -15.45 17.19
N LEU A 59 -6.39 -14.70 17.88
CA LEU A 59 -4.95 -14.87 17.74
C LEU A 59 -4.53 -16.30 18.13
N LYS A 60 -5.02 -16.81 19.25
CA LYS A 60 -4.73 -18.17 19.72
C LYS A 60 -5.14 -19.23 18.70
N ARG A 61 -6.30 -19.07 18.07
CA ARG A 61 -6.75 -19.96 16.99
C ARG A 61 -5.81 -19.90 15.79
N MET A 62 -5.40 -18.71 15.35
CA MET A 62 -4.48 -18.55 14.22
C MET A 62 -3.08 -19.11 14.53
N GLN A 63 -2.56 -18.90 15.74
CA GLN A 63 -1.31 -19.49 16.21
C GLN A 63 -1.34 -21.03 16.14
N GLN A 64 -2.46 -21.65 16.50
CA GLN A 64 -2.61 -23.12 16.43
C GLN A 64 -2.69 -23.63 14.99
N LEU A 65 -3.44 -22.94 14.12
CA LEU A 65 -3.63 -23.36 12.73
C LEU A 65 -2.37 -23.15 11.88
N PHE A 66 -1.68 -22.02 12.09
CA PHE A 66 -0.60 -21.55 11.20
C PHE A 66 0.78 -21.50 11.88
N ARG A 67 0.90 -21.98 13.12
CA ARG A 67 2.15 -22.01 13.90
C ARG A 67 2.81 -20.62 14.03
N LEU A 68 1.99 -19.59 14.20
CA LEU A 68 2.44 -18.21 14.31
C LEU A 68 3.11 -17.98 15.67
N ASP A 69 4.28 -17.34 15.64
CA ASP A 69 5.03 -16.94 16.84
C ASP A 69 4.96 -15.41 17.01
N VAL A 70 3.80 -14.92 17.44
CA VAL A 70 3.56 -13.51 17.75
C VAL A 70 2.66 -13.42 18.97
N HIS A 71 2.67 -12.31 19.70
CA HIS A 71 1.76 -12.10 20.84
C HIS A 71 1.01 -10.79 20.73
N LEU A 72 -0.16 -10.74 21.36
CA LEU A 72 -0.97 -9.55 21.45
C LEU A 72 -0.35 -8.58 22.46
N VAL A 73 -0.25 -7.31 22.10
CA VAL A 73 0.09 -6.20 22.99
C VAL A 73 -1.05 -5.20 22.94
N THR A 74 -1.48 -4.71 24.09
CA THR A 74 -2.49 -3.65 24.21
C THR A 74 -1.84 -2.33 24.63
N GLU A 75 -2.52 -1.20 24.39
CA GLU A 75 -1.96 0.12 24.74
C GLU A 75 -1.55 0.26 26.22
N PRO A 76 -2.32 -0.25 27.21
CA PRO A 76 -1.91 -0.18 28.61
C PRO A 76 -0.64 -0.96 28.95
N GLU A 77 -0.27 -1.96 28.14
CA GLU A 77 0.92 -2.81 28.34
C GLU A 77 2.17 -2.24 27.65
N LEU A 78 2.04 -1.20 26.81
CA LEU A 78 3.18 -0.58 26.12
C LEU A 78 4.34 -0.17 27.04
N PRO A 79 4.12 0.33 28.29
CA PRO A 79 5.21 0.62 29.21
C PRO A 79 6.08 -0.61 29.56
N ASP A 80 5.50 -1.81 29.58
CA ASP A 80 6.24 -3.06 29.82
C ASP A 80 7.17 -3.42 28.65
N TYR A 81 6.93 -2.81 27.48
CA TYR A 81 7.70 -2.95 26.26
C TYR A 81 8.41 -1.65 25.85
N ALA A 82 8.77 -0.80 26.81
CA ALA A 82 9.32 0.53 26.55
C ALA A 82 10.53 0.54 25.58
N ASP A 83 11.39 -0.49 25.63
CA ASP A 83 12.58 -0.61 24.77
C ASP A 83 12.34 -1.34 23.43
N VAL A 84 11.08 -1.51 23.04
CA VAL A 84 10.73 -2.20 21.79
C VAL A 84 11.08 -1.36 20.55
N ARG A 85 11.42 -2.05 19.47
CA ARG A 85 11.54 -1.44 18.14
C ARG A 85 10.16 -1.40 17.48
N VAL A 86 9.61 -0.22 17.26
CA VAL A 86 8.31 -0.08 16.63
C VAL A 86 8.43 -0.23 15.10
N MET A 87 7.54 -1.04 14.54
CA MET A 87 7.42 -1.34 13.11
C MET A 87 5.99 -0.97 12.66
N PRO A 88 5.66 0.33 12.54
CA PRO A 88 4.32 0.72 12.10
C PRO A 88 4.15 0.42 10.61
N TRP A 89 2.90 0.28 10.18
CA TRP A 89 2.55 0.16 8.76
C TRP A 89 3.23 1.24 7.93
N GLY A 90 3.18 2.49 8.39
CA GLY A 90 4.01 3.59 7.92
C GLY A 90 4.22 4.60 9.04
N TRP A 91 5.35 5.31 9.01
CA TRP A 91 5.64 6.37 9.99
C TRP A 91 4.90 7.67 9.66
N ASN A 92 4.58 8.46 10.69
CA ASN A 92 4.11 9.83 10.60
C ASN A 92 4.21 10.49 12.01
N PRO A 93 4.04 11.82 12.13
CA PRO A 93 4.12 12.50 13.43
C PRO A 93 3.10 12.00 14.46
N ALA A 94 1.87 11.68 14.05
CA ALA A 94 0.81 11.23 14.96
C ALA A 94 1.09 9.84 15.56
N ILE A 95 1.53 8.86 14.76
CA ILE A 95 1.89 7.53 15.28
C ILE A 95 3.14 7.60 16.16
N ARG A 96 4.14 8.45 15.82
CA ARG A 96 5.29 8.73 16.69
C ARG A 96 4.83 9.20 18.07
N LYS A 97 3.95 10.21 18.10
CA LYS A 97 3.40 10.75 19.35
C LYS A 97 2.61 9.73 20.14
N ARG A 98 1.79 8.90 19.47
CA ARG A 98 1.03 7.83 20.12
C ARG A 98 1.98 6.83 20.82
N MET A 99 3.05 6.41 20.16
CA MET A 99 4.02 5.47 20.74
C MET A 99 4.78 6.09 21.92
N LEU A 100 5.21 7.35 21.78
CA LEU A 100 5.88 8.07 22.87
C LEU A 100 4.98 8.22 24.10
N LYS A 101 3.71 8.60 23.90
CA LYS A 101 2.71 8.69 24.99
C LYS A 101 2.40 7.34 25.62
N GLY A 102 2.49 6.25 24.85
CA GLY A 102 2.32 4.89 25.34
C GLY A 102 3.50 4.37 26.19
N GLY A 103 4.60 5.12 26.30
CA GLY A 103 5.76 4.74 27.11
C GLY A 103 6.92 4.12 26.32
N VAL A 104 6.84 4.08 24.99
CA VAL A 104 7.99 3.69 24.16
C VAL A 104 9.09 4.75 24.27
N LEU A 105 10.33 4.31 24.47
CA LEU A 105 11.47 5.19 24.66
C LEU A 105 11.76 6.00 23.40
N GLU A 106 11.98 7.30 23.56
CA GLU A 106 12.16 8.23 22.44
C GLU A 106 13.32 7.84 21.51
N ARG A 107 14.40 7.26 22.05
CA ARG A 107 15.54 6.76 21.25
C ARG A 107 15.17 5.66 20.24
N ASN A 108 14.03 4.99 20.43
CA ASN A 108 13.53 3.94 19.54
C ASN A 108 12.51 4.48 18.51
N LEU A 109 12.24 5.79 18.55
CA LEU A 109 11.33 6.48 17.63
C LEU A 109 12.14 7.37 16.68
N PRO A 110 11.68 7.58 15.44
CA PRO A 110 12.33 8.53 14.54
C PRO A 110 12.29 9.94 15.13
N THR A 111 13.33 10.73 14.88
CA THR A 111 13.34 12.15 15.22
C THR A 111 12.37 12.94 14.32
N PRO A 112 11.90 14.12 14.74
CA PRO A 112 11.12 15.00 13.87
C PRO A 112 11.80 15.26 12.51
N ASP A 113 13.08 15.63 12.50
CA ASP A 113 13.86 15.82 11.27
C ASP A 113 13.90 14.57 10.37
N ALA A 114 13.98 13.38 10.97
CA ALA A 114 13.95 12.12 10.21
C ALA A 114 12.56 11.89 9.59
N LEU A 115 11.49 12.24 10.30
CA LEU A 115 10.12 12.18 9.76
C LEU A 115 9.90 13.19 8.63
N ASP A 116 10.45 14.39 8.71
CA ASP A 116 10.35 15.38 7.63
C ASP A 116 11.06 14.89 6.36
N LYS A 117 12.27 14.33 6.51
CA LYS A 117 13.01 13.71 5.39
C LYS A 117 12.25 12.51 4.81
N TYR A 118 11.66 11.68 5.66
CA TYR A 118 10.82 10.56 5.25
C TYR A 118 9.58 11.04 4.48
N ARG A 119 8.90 12.08 4.96
CA ARG A 119 7.75 12.68 4.28
C ARG A 119 8.11 13.17 2.88
N MET A 120 9.22 13.89 2.73
CA MET A 120 9.69 14.33 1.42
C MET A 120 9.92 13.15 0.46
N LYS A 121 10.48 12.05 0.98
CA LYS A 121 10.73 10.80 0.21
C LYS A 121 9.45 10.03 -0.14
N ALA A 122 8.43 10.11 0.70
CA ALA A 122 7.13 9.49 0.48
C ALA A 122 6.22 10.29 -0.47
N ALA A 123 6.65 11.48 -0.92
CA ALA A 123 5.88 12.28 -1.85
C ALA A 123 5.81 11.61 -3.23
N ARG A 124 4.62 11.58 -3.83
CA ARG A 124 4.36 11.01 -5.17
C ARG A 124 5.19 11.67 -6.27
N SER A 125 5.64 12.91 -6.07
CA SER A 125 6.54 13.62 -7.00
C SER A 125 7.86 12.88 -7.24
N ASN A 126 8.33 12.06 -6.28
CA ASN A 126 9.58 11.32 -6.46
C ASN A 126 9.50 10.31 -7.61
N ALA A 127 8.32 9.74 -7.90
CA ALA A 127 8.14 8.83 -9.04
C ALA A 127 8.52 9.51 -10.38
N LEU A 128 8.37 10.84 -10.49
CA LEU A 128 8.78 11.60 -11.67
C LEU A 128 10.30 11.58 -11.88
N ALA A 129 11.10 11.53 -10.81
CA ALA A 129 12.55 11.42 -10.90
C ALA A 129 12.98 10.05 -11.45
N PHE A 130 12.31 8.98 -11.03
CA PHE A 130 12.54 7.63 -11.57
C PHE A 130 12.19 7.56 -13.06
N ARG A 131 11.14 8.24 -13.51
CA ARG A 131 10.83 8.34 -14.94
C ARG A 131 11.98 8.91 -15.75
N ALA A 132 12.58 10.01 -15.29
CA ALA A 132 13.71 10.62 -15.99
C ALA A 132 14.89 9.65 -16.16
N LEU A 133 15.12 8.78 -15.16
CA LEU A 133 16.16 7.73 -15.24
C LEU A 133 15.82 6.68 -16.30
N PHE A 134 14.59 6.19 -16.35
CA PHE A 134 14.17 5.19 -17.33
C PHE A 134 14.26 5.71 -18.77
N TYR A 135 13.80 6.94 -18.99
CA TYR A 135 13.91 7.63 -20.27
C TYR A 135 15.38 7.81 -20.70
N SER A 136 16.23 8.29 -19.80
CA SER A 136 17.65 8.54 -20.09
C SER A 136 18.43 7.26 -20.40
N ASN A 137 18.04 6.14 -19.77
CA ASN A 137 18.65 4.83 -20.01
C ASN A 137 18.00 4.06 -21.17
N LYS A 138 16.99 4.65 -21.84
CA LYS A 138 16.30 4.07 -23.00
C LYS A 138 15.80 2.65 -22.74
N ILE A 139 15.17 2.45 -21.58
CA ILE A 139 14.59 1.14 -21.22
C ILE A 139 13.38 0.88 -22.12
N ASP A 140 13.51 -0.12 -22.98
CA ASP A 140 12.47 -0.53 -23.92
C ASP A 140 11.24 -1.14 -23.21
N TYR A 141 10.10 -1.19 -23.90
CA TYR A 141 8.80 -1.64 -23.35
C TYR A 141 8.31 -0.83 -22.15
N THR A 142 8.68 0.46 -22.08
CA THR A 142 8.20 1.38 -21.04
C THR A 142 7.38 2.53 -21.63
N CYS A 143 6.42 3.00 -20.84
CA CYS A 143 5.64 4.20 -21.11
C CYS A 143 5.50 5.04 -19.82
N GLY A 144 4.70 6.11 -19.85
CA GLY A 144 4.48 6.97 -18.68
C GLY A 144 4.79 8.44 -18.89
N ASP A 145 4.98 8.87 -20.15
CA ASP A 145 5.27 10.26 -20.48
C ASP A 145 4.11 11.22 -20.21
N GLY A 146 4.43 12.51 -20.15
CA GLY A 146 3.42 13.57 -19.99
C GLY A 146 3.06 13.89 -18.53
N CYS A 147 3.56 13.15 -17.53
CA CYS A 147 3.37 13.53 -16.13
C CYS A 147 4.20 14.79 -15.76
N CYS A 148 3.68 15.64 -14.87
CA CYS A 148 4.42 16.79 -14.34
C CYS A 148 4.03 17.12 -12.90
N LEU A 149 4.96 17.77 -12.18
CA LEU A 149 4.72 18.38 -10.88
C LEU A 149 4.22 19.82 -11.06
N VAL A 150 3.20 20.20 -10.29
CA VAL A 150 2.73 21.58 -10.16
C VAL A 150 2.94 22.01 -8.71
N GLU A 151 3.65 23.11 -8.51
CA GLU A 151 4.04 23.62 -7.19
C GLU A 151 3.47 25.03 -6.98
N ALA A 152 3.24 25.39 -5.72
CA ALA A 152 2.85 26.74 -5.37
C ALA A 152 4.04 27.70 -5.61
N ASP A 153 3.80 28.80 -6.32
CA ASP A 153 4.82 29.80 -6.66
C ASP A 153 4.91 30.97 -5.65
N GLY A 154 4.28 30.82 -4.48
CA GLY A 154 4.22 31.84 -3.43
C GLY A 154 3.35 33.05 -3.76
N GLY A 155 2.74 33.13 -4.94
CA GLY A 155 1.91 34.26 -5.39
C GLY A 155 0.42 33.94 -5.47
N THR A 156 0.04 32.84 -6.16
CA THR A 156 -1.38 32.48 -6.34
C THR A 156 -1.60 30.98 -6.35
N THR A 157 -2.69 30.53 -5.72
CA THR A 157 -3.17 29.15 -5.82
C THR A 157 -4.23 28.99 -6.91
N ALA A 158 -4.59 30.07 -7.61
CA ALA A 158 -5.58 30.02 -8.69
C ALA A 158 -4.97 29.40 -9.95
N ILE A 159 -5.69 28.45 -10.56
CA ILE A 159 -5.19 27.69 -11.70
C ILE A 159 -5.99 28.01 -12.96
N SER A 160 -5.29 28.36 -14.03
CA SER A 160 -5.89 28.53 -15.36
C SER A 160 -6.33 27.18 -15.95
N PRO A 161 -7.50 27.10 -16.62
CA PRO A 161 -7.89 25.93 -17.41
C PRO A 161 -6.84 25.50 -18.45
N ASP A 162 -5.96 26.40 -18.89
CA ASP A 162 -4.90 26.09 -19.87
C ASP A 162 -3.92 25.02 -19.38
N ILE A 163 -3.86 24.79 -18.05
CA ILE A 163 -3.00 23.75 -17.46
C ILE A 163 -3.28 22.36 -18.03
N ILE A 164 -4.54 22.10 -18.43
CA ILE A 164 -4.94 20.83 -19.03
C ILE A 164 -4.80 20.81 -20.55
N GLY A 165 -4.38 21.90 -21.19
CA GLY A 165 -4.39 22.07 -22.65
C GLY A 165 -3.54 21.03 -23.40
N ARG A 166 -2.49 20.48 -22.76
CA ARG A 166 -1.66 19.40 -23.32
C ARG A 166 -2.28 18.00 -23.19
N TYR A 167 -3.35 17.84 -22.40
CA TYR A 167 -3.99 16.55 -22.11
C TYR A 167 -5.34 16.42 -22.82
N LYS A 168 -5.30 16.24 -24.15
CA LYS A 168 -6.51 16.20 -25.00
C LYS A 168 -7.52 15.12 -24.61
N GLU A 169 -7.03 13.97 -24.14
CA GLU A 169 -7.83 12.81 -23.72
C GLU A 169 -8.23 12.85 -22.22
N GLY A 170 -7.95 13.98 -21.55
CA GLY A 170 -8.12 14.14 -20.12
C GLY A 170 -6.88 13.82 -19.30
N CYS A 171 -6.92 14.22 -18.03
CA CYS A 171 -5.84 14.01 -17.08
C CYS A 171 -6.37 13.61 -15.70
N VAL A 172 -5.49 13.10 -14.86
CA VAL A 172 -5.73 12.88 -13.45
C VAL A 172 -4.77 13.73 -12.63
N PHE A 173 -5.31 14.41 -11.63
CA PHE A 173 -4.55 15.13 -10.62
C PHE A 173 -4.38 14.24 -9.40
N LYS A 174 -3.18 14.21 -8.83
CA LYS A 174 -2.84 13.37 -7.67
C LYS A 174 -2.18 14.21 -6.59
N SER A 175 -2.69 14.13 -5.35
CA SER A 175 -2.05 14.81 -4.20
C SER A 175 -0.61 14.32 -4.02
N LEU A 176 0.26 15.08 -3.33
CA LEU A 176 1.62 14.60 -3.07
C LEU A 176 1.65 13.43 -2.08
N TRP A 177 0.76 13.44 -1.09
CA TRP A 177 0.60 12.36 -0.12
C TRP A 177 -0.86 11.94 -0.06
N SER A 178 -1.14 10.70 -0.46
CA SER A 178 -2.45 10.07 -0.33
C SER A 178 -2.33 8.59 -0.65
N GLY A 179 -3.22 7.76 -0.10
CA GLY A 179 -3.27 6.32 -0.37
C GLY A 179 -4.64 5.84 -0.85
N SER A 180 -4.66 4.66 -1.46
CA SER A 180 -5.87 3.92 -1.86
C SER A 180 -6.87 4.75 -2.69
N GLY A 181 -6.38 5.55 -3.63
CA GLY A 181 -7.21 6.36 -4.55
C GLY A 181 -7.85 7.62 -3.95
N LYS A 182 -7.70 7.91 -2.64
CA LYS A 182 -8.40 9.01 -1.97
C LYS A 182 -7.91 10.42 -2.32
N GLY A 183 -6.75 10.54 -2.98
CA GLY A 183 -6.20 11.82 -3.43
C GLY A 183 -6.13 11.94 -4.95
N LEU A 184 -7.02 11.25 -5.68
CA LEU A 184 -7.15 11.36 -7.12
C LEU A 184 -8.31 12.30 -7.48
N CYS A 185 -8.08 13.22 -8.41
CA CYS A 185 -9.11 14.05 -9.02
C CYS A 185 -9.08 13.84 -10.53
N TRP A 186 -10.12 13.19 -11.05
CA TRP A 186 -10.22 12.85 -12.47
C TRP A 186 -10.82 14.00 -13.28
N CYS A 187 -10.11 14.42 -14.32
CA CYS A 187 -10.52 15.47 -15.24
C CYS A 187 -10.75 14.88 -16.64
N ARG A 188 -11.80 14.07 -16.75
CA ARG A 188 -12.22 13.38 -18.00
C ARG A 188 -13.06 14.27 -18.93
N HIS A 189 -13.71 15.29 -18.38
CA HIS A 189 -14.71 16.11 -19.10
C HIS A 189 -14.40 17.62 -19.03
N GLY A 190 -13.11 17.97 -18.97
CA GLY A 190 -12.64 19.36 -18.91
C GLY A 190 -12.51 19.93 -17.49
N PHE A 191 -11.94 21.14 -17.42
CA PHE A 191 -11.54 21.80 -16.18
C PHE A 191 -12.72 22.48 -15.49
N THR A 192 -13.48 21.71 -14.71
CA THR A 192 -14.63 22.22 -13.95
C THR A 192 -14.22 22.99 -12.70
N LYS A 193 -15.17 23.72 -12.10
CA LYS A 193 -14.95 24.39 -10.80
C LYS A 193 -14.49 23.41 -9.70
N ASN A 194 -15.07 22.21 -9.64
CA ASN A 194 -14.67 21.20 -8.64
C ASN A 194 -13.21 20.76 -8.81
N VAL A 195 -12.73 20.66 -10.06
CA VAL A 195 -11.31 20.36 -10.35
C VAL A 195 -10.44 21.53 -9.92
N SER A 196 -10.82 22.77 -10.27
CA SER A 196 -10.12 23.99 -9.86
C SER A 196 -10.00 24.12 -8.33
N ASP A 197 -11.10 23.90 -7.62
CA ASP A 197 -11.16 23.95 -6.15
C ASP A 197 -10.26 22.87 -5.53
N TRP A 198 -10.28 21.66 -6.11
CA TRP A 198 -9.40 20.58 -5.67
C TRP A 198 -7.92 20.96 -5.84
N CYS A 199 -7.52 21.51 -6.99
CA CYS A 199 -6.13 21.87 -7.24
C CYS A 199 -5.67 23.04 -6.36
N SER A 200 -6.53 24.05 -6.19
CA SER A 200 -6.26 25.20 -5.32
C SER A 200 -6.03 24.75 -3.88
N ARG A 201 -6.84 23.81 -3.40
CA ARG A 201 -6.66 23.19 -2.08
C ARG A 201 -5.37 22.38 -2.01
N ALA A 202 -5.06 21.58 -3.02
CA ALA A 202 -3.82 20.80 -3.05
C ALA A 202 -2.56 21.69 -3.00
N LEU A 203 -2.56 22.83 -3.71
CA LEU A 203 -1.48 23.82 -3.62
C LEU A 203 -1.38 24.43 -2.23
N LYS A 204 -2.51 24.84 -1.66
CA LYS A 204 -2.56 25.47 -0.33
C LYS A 204 -2.13 24.52 0.80
N GLU A 205 -2.61 23.28 0.78
CA GLU A 205 -2.42 22.32 1.87
C GLU A 205 -1.14 21.51 1.73
N ASN A 206 -0.77 21.13 0.49
CA ASN A 206 0.35 20.22 0.24
C ASN A 206 1.53 20.89 -0.47
N GLY A 207 1.41 22.16 -0.88
CA GLY A 207 2.43 22.87 -1.65
C GLY A 207 2.50 22.45 -3.12
N GLY A 208 1.71 21.46 -3.56
CA GLY A 208 1.74 20.95 -4.91
C GLY A 208 0.87 19.72 -5.16
N PHE A 209 0.88 19.26 -6.41
CA PHE A 209 0.26 18.01 -6.86
C PHE A 209 0.91 17.53 -8.16
N VAL A 210 0.73 16.24 -8.47
CA VAL A 210 1.17 15.65 -9.75
C VAL A 210 0.00 15.63 -10.72
N MET A 211 0.26 15.97 -11.99
CA MET A 211 -0.65 15.75 -13.09
C MET A 211 -0.14 14.61 -13.97
N GLU A 212 -1.05 13.76 -14.43
CA GLU A 212 -0.74 12.66 -15.35
C GLU A 212 -1.78 12.58 -16.45
N PRO A 213 -1.41 12.19 -17.69
CA PRO A 213 -2.41 11.79 -18.67
C PRO A 213 -3.18 10.56 -18.17
N ILE A 214 -4.41 10.38 -18.66
CA ILE A 214 -5.14 9.14 -18.43
C ILE A 214 -4.57 8.08 -19.37
N PHE A 215 -3.82 7.13 -18.82
CA PHE A 215 -3.27 6.00 -19.58
C PHE A 215 -4.35 4.97 -19.92
N ASP A 216 -4.24 4.32 -21.08
CA ASP A 216 -5.08 3.19 -21.49
C ASP A 216 -4.61 1.92 -20.74
N LYS A 217 -4.92 1.90 -19.45
CA LYS A 217 -4.53 0.86 -18.50
C LYS A 217 -5.28 -0.43 -18.77
N VAL A 218 -4.54 -1.53 -18.84
CA VAL A 218 -5.07 -2.89 -18.97
C VAL A 218 -4.99 -3.63 -17.63
N GLU A 219 -3.86 -3.55 -16.95
CA GLU A 219 -3.58 -4.32 -15.73
C GLU A 219 -2.77 -3.51 -14.72
N ASP A 220 -2.92 -3.83 -13.43
CA ASP A 220 -2.19 -3.25 -12.30
C ASP A 220 -1.33 -4.32 -11.61
N PHE A 221 -0.08 -3.97 -11.27
CA PHE A 221 0.81 -4.82 -10.48
C PHE A 221 1.85 -3.96 -9.74
N ALA A 222 2.59 -4.53 -8.81
CA ALA A 222 3.68 -3.84 -8.13
C ALA A 222 4.93 -4.72 -8.02
N MET A 223 6.06 -4.03 -7.89
CA MET A 223 7.32 -4.64 -7.43
C MET A 223 7.55 -4.24 -5.98
N GLU A 224 7.80 -5.23 -5.16
CA GLU A 224 7.90 -5.07 -3.71
C GLU A 224 9.35 -5.21 -3.25
N PHE A 225 9.74 -4.39 -2.27
CA PHE A 225 11.11 -4.33 -1.78
C PHE A 225 11.19 -4.15 -0.27
N TYR A 226 12.35 -4.47 0.31
CA TYR A 226 12.72 -4.16 1.68
C TYR A 226 14.07 -3.45 1.72
N SER A 227 14.12 -2.29 2.37
CA SER A 227 15.36 -1.57 2.65
C SER A 227 15.83 -1.83 4.07
N ASP A 228 17.12 -2.14 4.24
CA ASP A 228 17.73 -2.34 5.55
C ASP A 228 18.17 -1.05 6.25
N GLY A 229 18.03 0.10 5.57
CA GLY A 229 18.47 1.42 6.05
C GLY A 229 19.99 1.61 6.09
N ARG A 230 20.76 0.63 5.61
CA ARG A 230 22.23 0.59 5.65
C ARG A 230 22.84 0.47 4.25
N GLY A 231 22.05 0.76 3.22
CA GLY A 231 22.49 0.80 1.84
C GLY A 231 22.15 -0.43 1.02
N LYS A 232 21.44 -1.42 1.58
CA LYS A 232 20.97 -2.58 0.82
C LYS A 232 19.47 -2.53 0.58
N LEU A 233 19.08 -2.77 -0.67
CA LEU A 233 17.68 -2.98 -1.06
C LEU A 233 17.45 -4.42 -1.56
N LEU A 234 16.55 -5.13 -0.91
CA LEU A 234 16.14 -6.48 -1.27
C LEU A 234 14.86 -6.43 -2.11
N PHE A 235 14.85 -7.11 -3.25
CA PHE A 235 13.60 -7.45 -3.93
C PHE A 235 12.86 -8.49 -3.07
N VAL A 236 11.61 -8.19 -2.73
CA VAL A 236 10.74 -9.07 -1.95
C VAL A 236 9.98 -9.98 -2.89
N GLY A 237 9.35 -9.41 -3.92
CA GLY A 237 8.59 -10.16 -4.90
C GLY A 237 7.66 -9.26 -5.71
N TYR A 238 6.74 -9.87 -6.43
CA TYR A 238 5.69 -9.20 -7.18
C TYR A 238 4.35 -9.26 -6.46
N SER A 239 3.49 -8.28 -6.73
CA SER A 239 2.09 -8.35 -6.30
C SER A 239 1.15 -7.93 -7.42
N ARG A 240 0.05 -8.67 -7.63
CA ARG A 240 -1.02 -8.29 -8.56
C ARG A 240 -2.18 -7.71 -7.78
N PHE A 241 -2.69 -6.57 -8.21
CA PHE A 241 -3.82 -5.92 -7.55
C PHE A 241 -4.86 -5.43 -8.54
N VAL A 242 -6.06 -5.18 -8.03
CA VAL A 242 -7.18 -4.69 -8.82
C VAL A 242 -7.62 -3.34 -8.26
N THR A 243 -7.81 -2.37 -9.15
CA THR A 243 -8.42 -1.08 -8.82
C THR A 243 -9.73 -0.89 -9.59
N ASP A 244 -10.64 -0.07 -9.05
CA ASP A 244 -11.84 0.33 -9.80
C ASP A 244 -11.57 1.49 -10.77
N ASP A 245 -12.60 1.91 -11.52
CA ASP A 245 -12.53 3.01 -12.48
C ASP A 245 -12.16 4.38 -11.87
N LYS A 246 -12.21 4.50 -10.54
CA LYS A 246 -11.80 5.70 -9.80
C LYS A 246 -10.36 5.58 -9.28
N GLY A 247 -9.69 4.45 -9.47
CA GLY A 247 -8.34 4.15 -8.99
C GLY A 247 -8.31 3.72 -7.52
N ALA A 248 -9.44 3.31 -6.93
CA ALA A 248 -9.47 2.78 -5.58
C ALA A 248 -9.13 1.29 -5.57
N TYR A 249 -8.22 0.90 -4.68
CA TYR A 249 -7.83 -0.50 -4.46
C TYR A 249 -9.02 -1.37 -4.05
N ARG A 250 -9.12 -2.56 -4.64
CA ARG A 250 -10.19 -3.55 -4.39
C ARG A 250 -9.69 -4.87 -3.81
N GLY A 251 -8.43 -5.21 -4.05
CA GLY A 251 -7.86 -6.47 -3.56
C GLY A 251 -6.61 -6.84 -4.34
N ASN A 252 -5.96 -7.91 -3.88
CA ASN A 252 -4.88 -8.57 -4.59
C ASN A 252 -5.33 -9.93 -5.14
N ILE A 253 -4.70 -10.32 -6.24
CA ILE A 253 -4.73 -11.71 -6.72
C ILE A 253 -3.56 -12.43 -6.04
N LEU A 254 -3.85 -13.54 -5.37
CA LEU A 254 -2.83 -14.37 -4.74
C LEU A 254 -2.12 -15.17 -5.82
N THR A 255 -0.90 -14.77 -6.13
CA THR A 255 -0.01 -15.43 -7.10
C THR A 255 1.40 -15.52 -6.54
N SER A 256 2.15 -16.54 -6.97
CA SER A 256 3.60 -16.63 -6.83
C SER A 256 4.31 -15.68 -7.80
N ASP A 257 5.61 -15.44 -7.57
CA ASP A 257 6.43 -14.64 -8.47
C ASP A 257 6.52 -15.27 -9.87
N GLU A 258 6.65 -16.59 -9.96
CA GLU A 258 6.68 -17.33 -11.22
C GLU A 258 5.39 -17.12 -12.03
N GLN A 259 4.23 -17.17 -11.37
CA GLN A 259 2.94 -16.90 -12.02
C GLN A 259 2.83 -15.46 -12.52
N VAL A 260 3.43 -14.48 -11.81
CA VAL A 260 3.47 -13.09 -12.29
C VAL A 260 4.38 -12.96 -13.51
N GLU A 261 5.55 -13.62 -13.48
CA GLU A 261 6.50 -13.63 -14.59
C GLU A 261 5.91 -14.33 -15.83
N GLU A 262 5.12 -15.39 -15.69
CA GLU A 262 4.37 -16.03 -16.78
C GLU A 262 3.25 -15.12 -17.31
N TRP A 263 2.49 -14.50 -16.42
CA TRP A 263 1.39 -13.62 -16.79
C TRP A 263 1.86 -12.37 -17.55
N ILE A 264 2.94 -11.71 -17.09
CA ILE A 264 3.40 -10.46 -17.69
C ILE A 264 3.94 -10.66 -19.12
N GLN A 265 4.37 -11.88 -19.45
CA GLN A 265 4.84 -12.27 -20.79
C GLN A 265 3.75 -12.21 -21.87
N GLN A 266 2.49 -12.16 -21.47
CA GLN A 266 1.36 -11.91 -22.38
C GLN A 266 1.38 -10.49 -22.96
N TYR A 267 2.12 -9.57 -22.32
CA TYR A 267 2.16 -8.14 -22.69
C TYR A 267 3.55 -7.68 -23.15
N VAL A 268 4.61 -8.09 -22.45
CA VAL A 268 5.99 -7.68 -22.76
C VAL A 268 6.96 -8.85 -22.67
N PRO A 269 8.07 -8.88 -23.44
CA PRO A 269 9.07 -9.94 -23.33
C PRO A 269 9.67 -10.03 -21.92
N PHE A 270 9.91 -11.26 -21.44
CA PHE A 270 10.45 -11.50 -20.10
C PHE A 270 11.74 -10.74 -19.83
N GLU A 271 12.66 -10.69 -20.80
CA GLU A 271 13.91 -9.95 -20.65
C GLU A 271 13.70 -8.45 -20.42
N ALA A 272 12.68 -7.85 -21.05
CA ALA A 272 12.35 -6.45 -20.85
C ALA A 272 11.82 -6.23 -19.43
N PHE A 273 10.97 -7.14 -18.94
CA PHE A 273 10.46 -7.10 -17.56
C PHE A 273 11.58 -7.20 -16.52
N VAL A 274 12.53 -8.11 -16.71
CA VAL A 274 13.73 -8.23 -15.85
C VAL A 274 14.60 -6.97 -15.89
N ARG A 275 14.79 -6.37 -17.07
CA ARG A 275 15.51 -5.09 -17.21
C ARG A 275 14.82 -3.95 -16.44
N ILE A 276 13.50 -3.87 -16.50
CA ILE A 276 12.68 -2.90 -15.75
C ILE A 276 12.87 -3.11 -14.24
N ARG A 277 12.75 -4.35 -13.75
CA ARG A 277 12.99 -4.70 -12.33
C ARG A 277 14.37 -4.26 -11.87
N ASN A 278 15.41 -4.65 -12.60
CA ASN A 278 16.79 -4.38 -12.20
C ASN A 278 17.10 -2.88 -12.21
N MET A 279 16.58 -2.13 -13.19
CA MET A 279 16.71 -0.68 -13.22
C MET A 279 16.00 -0.02 -12.03
N MET A 280 14.77 -0.45 -11.73
CA MET A 280 14.00 0.06 -10.60
C MET A 280 14.73 -0.21 -9.28
N GLN A 281 15.16 -1.47 -9.05
CA GLN A 281 15.87 -1.86 -7.84
C GLN A 281 17.13 -1.01 -7.62
N LYS A 282 17.96 -0.83 -8.67
CA LYS A 282 19.18 -0.02 -8.60
C LYS A 282 18.87 1.45 -8.28
N ALA A 283 17.85 2.01 -8.91
CA ALA A 283 17.45 3.40 -8.69
C ALA A 283 16.94 3.61 -7.26
N LEU A 284 16.12 2.69 -6.76
CA LEU A 284 15.60 2.72 -5.39
C LEU A 284 16.71 2.54 -4.36
N GLU A 285 17.65 1.61 -4.60
CA GLU A 285 18.79 1.38 -3.72
C GLU A 285 19.62 2.66 -3.58
N THR A 286 19.92 3.31 -4.69
CA THR A 286 20.65 4.59 -4.72
C THR A 286 19.91 5.71 -3.99
N SER A 287 18.58 5.78 -4.13
CA SER A 287 17.77 6.91 -3.65
C SER A 287 17.31 6.76 -2.19
N TYR A 288 17.11 5.52 -1.73
CA TYR A 288 16.41 5.24 -0.47
C TYR A 288 17.20 4.38 0.51
N ALA A 289 18.08 3.47 0.06
CA ALA A 289 18.56 2.39 0.92
C ALA A 289 19.36 2.82 2.17
N THR A 290 19.96 4.00 2.16
CA THR A 290 20.71 4.57 3.31
C THR A 290 19.87 5.52 4.17
N SER A 291 18.63 5.82 3.76
CA SER A 291 17.81 6.88 4.36
C SER A 291 16.41 6.42 4.76
N TYR A 292 16.02 5.21 4.36
CA TYR A 292 14.76 4.58 4.68
C TYR A 292 15.01 3.13 5.08
N MET A 293 14.33 2.66 6.12
CA MET A 293 14.36 1.28 6.57
C MET A 293 12.94 0.77 6.69
N GLY A 294 12.62 -0.32 6.00
CA GLY A 294 11.26 -0.86 5.94
C GLY A 294 10.90 -1.35 4.55
N PHE A 295 9.66 -1.81 4.43
CA PHE A 295 9.09 -2.25 3.17
C PHE A 295 8.70 -1.06 2.29
N LEU A 296 8.84 -1.22 0.98
CA LEU A 296 8.30 -0.29 0.01
C LEU A 296 7.83 -1.01 -1.25
N GLY A 297 6.79 -0.48 -1.88
CA GLY A 297 6.24 -1.01 -3.13
C GLY A 297 6.29 0.05 -4.23
N VAL A 298 6.54 -0.38 -5.46
CA VAL A 298 6.40 0.45 -6.65
C VAL A 298 5.22 -0.04 -7.45
N ASP A 299 4.16 0.75 -7.47
CA ASP A 299 2.96 0.47 -8.24
C ASP A 299 3.27 0.72 -9.72
N MET A 300 2.84 -0.22 -10.55
CA MET A 300 3.07 -0.26 -11.98
C MET A 300 1.76 -0.62 -12.69
N MET A 301 1.70 -0.31 -13.98
CA MET A 301 0.58 -0.74 -14.80
C MET A 301 1.04 -1.15 -16.18
N VAL A 302 0.31 -2.09 -16.78
CA VAL A 302 0.43 -2.38 -18.21
C VAL A 302 -0.52 -1.47 -18.97
N CYS A 303 0.00 -0.77 -19.97
CA CYS A 303 -0.74 0.17 -20.80
C CYS A 303 -0.75 -0.28 -22.25
N ARG A 304 -1.92 -0.18 -22.90
CA ARG A 304 -2.03 -0.30 -24.35
C ARG A 304 -1.38 0.93 -25.01
N GLN A 305 -0.61 0.69 -26.06
CA GLN A 305 0.03 1.78 -26.83
C GLN A 305 -0.70 2.02 -28.15
N LYS A 306 -0.68 3.27 -28.60
CA LYS A 306 -1.19 3.66 -29.92
C LYS A 306 -0.15 3.45 -31.04
N GLU A 307 1.13 3.50 -30.69
CA GLU A 307 2.26 3.38 -31.61
C GLU A 307 3.34 2.45 -31.00
N GLY A 308 4.12 1.78 -31.86
CA GLY A 308 5.15 0.84 -31.41
C GLY A 308 4.58 -0.52 -30.97
N HIS A 309 5.08 -1.04 -29.85
CA HIS A 309 4.61 -2.31 -29.28
C HIS A 309 3.19 -2.19 -28.74
N PRO A 310 2.32 -3.20 -28.90
CA PRO A 310 0.91 -3.10 -28.51
C PRO A 310 0.70 -2.82 -27.00
N TYR A 311 1.67 -3.22 -26.17
CA TYR A 311 1.69 -2.98 -24.73
C TYR A 311 3.06 -2.50 -24.27
N ALA A 312 3.06 -1.70 -23.20
CA ALA A 312 4.26 -1.30 -22.47
C ALA A 312 3.93 -1.13 -20.98
N ILE A 313 4.93 -1.17 -20.12
CA ILE A 313 4.79 -0.98 -18.68
C ILE A 313 4.99 0.50 -18.33
N ASN A 314 4.09 1.10 -17.55
CA ASN A 314 4.39 2.32 -16.82
C ASN A 314 5.00 1.93 -15.45
N PRO A 315 6.32 2.09 -15.25
CA PRO A 315 6.99 1.63 -14.03
C PRO A 315 6.95 2.66 -12.89
N HIS A 316 6.22 3.78 -13.03
CA HIS A 316 6.36 4.97 -12.19
C HIS A 316 5.02 5.49 -11.68
N VAL A 317 4.05 4.61 -11.43
CA VAL A 317 2.70 5.04 -11.03
C VAL A 317 2.72 5.65 -9.64
N GLU A 318 3.34 4.97 -8.69
CA GLU A 318 3.47 5.41 -7.30
C GLU A 318 4.58 4.64 -6.58
N ILE A 319 5.26 5.29 -5.63
CA ILE A 319 6.20 4.63 -4.72
C ILE A 319 5.62 4.74 -3.31
N ASN A 320 5.26 3.60 -2.73
CA ASN A 320 4.69 3.48 -1.39
C ASN A 320 5.82 3.16 -0.39
N LEU A 321 6.36 4.15 0.32
CA LEU A 321 7.43 3.95 1.34
C LEU A 321 6.91 3.44 2.69
N ARG A 322 6.18 2.34 2.65
CA ARG A 322 5.55 1.75 3.83
C ARG A 322 5.24 0.29 3.56
N MET A 323 4.87 -0.42 4.64
CA MET A 323 4.10 -1.64 4.48
C MET A 323 2.87 -1.36 3.59
N ASN A 324 2.51 -2.32 2.77
CA ASN A 324 1.43 -2.17 1.80
C ASN A 324 0.70 -3.50 1.61
N MET A 325 -0.44 -3.45 0.93
CA MET A 325 -1.28 -4.64 0.70
C MET A 325 -0.63 -5.66 -0.25
N GLY A 326 0.26 -5.21 -1.15
CA GLY A 326 1.03 -6.06 -2.02
C GLY A 326 2.02 -6.95 -1.27
N ILE A 327 2.77 -6.39 -0.30
CA ILE A 327 3.62 -7.18 0.60
C ILE A 327 2.79 -8.20 1.39
N VAL A 328 1.64 -7.78 1.95
CA VAL A 328 0.76 -8.69 2.69
C VAL A 328 0.30 -9.83 1.78
N SER A 329 -0.13 -9.51 0.56
CA SER A 329 -0.55 -10.51 -0.43
C SER A 329 0.56 -11.49 -0.77
N HIS A 330 1.76 -11.00 -1.02
CA HIS A 330 2.92 -11.82 -1.37
C HIS A 330 3.30 -12.77 -0.22
N VAL A 331 3.39 -12.24 1.02
CA VAL A 331 3.64 -13.04 2.23
C VAL A 331 2.56 -14.10 2.44
N LEU A 332 1.29 -13.77 2.18
CA LEU A 332 0.18 -14.72 2.24
C LEU A 332 0.38 -15.86 1.23
N SER A 333 0.60 -15.53 -0.06
CA SER A 333 0.85 -16.52 -1.11
C SER A 333 1.99 -17.47 -0.73
N ASP A 334 3.13 -16.93 -0.32
CA ASP A 334 4.37 -17.70 -0.13
C ASP A 334 4.35 -18.59 1.11
N HIS A 335 3.76 -18.11 2.21
CA HIS A 335 3.86 -18.78 3.51
C HIS A 335 2.57 -19.44 3.96
N PHE A 336 1.41 -18.94 3.53
CA PHE A 336 0.13 -19.34 4.10
C PHE A 336 -0.82 -19.99 3.10
N ILE A 337 -0.57 -19.90 1.80
CA ILE A 337 -1.34 -20.62 0.77
C ILE A 337 -0.55 -21.87 0.34
N VAL A 338 -1.25 -22.94 -0.05
CA VAL A 338 -0.61 -24.12 -0.66
C VAL A 338 0.13 -23.70 -1.95
N PRO A 339 1.33 -24.25 -2.25
CA PRO A 339 2.03 -23.94 -3.50
C PRO A 339 1.14 -24.16 -4.73
N GLY A 340 1.12 -23.20 -5.64
CA GLY A 340 0.24 -23.19 -6.81
C GLY A 340 -1.25 -22.89 -6.53
N GLY A 341 -1.63 -22.71 -5.26
CA GLY A 341 -2.97 -22.30 -4.89
C GLY A 341 -3.26 -20.87 -5.33
N GLU A 342 -4.43 -20.66 -5.94
CA GLU A 342 -4.88 -19.35 -6.40
C GLU A 342 -6.01 -18.81 -5.52
N GLY A 343 -6.12 -17.49 -5.46
CA GLY A 343 -7.16 -16.86 -4.66
C GLY A 343 -7.14 -15.35 -4.73
N ARG A 344 -7.91 -14.74 -3.83
CA ARG A 344 -7.95 -13.28 -3.66
C ARG A 344 -7.75 -12.89 -2.22
N PHE A 345 -6.94 -11.86 -2.01
CA PHE A 345 -6.88 -11.09 -0.76
C PHE A 345 -7.75 -9.84 -0.93
N SER A 346 -8.64 -9.58 0.02
CA SER A 346 -9.59 -8.47 -0.07
C SER A 346 -9.80 -7.78 1.27
N ILE A 347 -10.11 -6.49 1.18
CA ILE A 347 -10.59 -5.67 2.29
C ILE A 347 -11.94 -5.11 1.90
N ASP A 348 -12.97 -5.54 2.62
CA ASP A 348 -14.32 -5.04 2.43
C ASP A 348 -14.66 -4.00 3.49
N CYS A 349 -15.52 -3.06 3.11
CA CYS A 349 -16.13 -2.09 4.01
C CYS A 349 -17.65 -2.16 3.86
N PHE A 350 -18.37 -2.29 4.98
CA PHE A 350 -19.82 -2.36 4.98
C PHE A 350 -20.47 -1.12 5.61
N PRO A 351 -21.69 -0.76 5.18
CA PRO A 351 -22.43 0.35 5.76
C PRO A 351 -22.82 0.09 7.21
N THR A 352 -23.13 -1.16 7.57
CA THR A 352 -23.57 -1.60 8.90
C THR A 352 -22.77 -2.81 9.39
N HIS A 353 -22.78 -3.04 10.70
CA HIS A 353 -22.08 -4.17 11.33
C HIS A 353 -22.78 -5.50 11.03
N GLU A 354 -24.11 -5.47 11.00
CA GLU A 354 -24.97 -6.61 10.74
C GLU A 354 -24.75 -7.14 9.33
N ALA A 355 -24.65 -6.26 8.33
CA ALA A 355 -24.40 -6.65 6.95
C ALA A 355 -23.01 -7.29 6.77
N LEU A 356 -21.99 -6.81 7.50
CA LEU A 356 -20.67 -7.44 7.50
C LEU A 356 -20.73 -8.82 8.15
N MET A 357 -21.42 -8.96 9.29
CA MET A 357 -21.51 -10.22 10.01
C MET A 357 -22.27 -11.28 9.19
N GLU A 358 -23.43 -10.92 8.64
CA GLU A 358 -24.20 -11.80 7.75
C GLU A 358 -23.34 -12.27 6.57
N ARG A 359 -22.60 -11.35 5.95
CA ARG A 359 -21.73 -11.73 4.83
C ARG A 359 -20.55 -12.60 5.26
N HIS A 360 -19.98 -12.34 6.44
CA HIS A 360 -18.91 -13.17 7.01
C HIS A 360 -19.40 -14.61 7.29
N GLU A 361 -20.56 -14.76 7.91
CA GLU A 361 -21.17 -16.06 8.19
C GLU A 361 -21.52 -16.80 6.90
N GLN A 362 -22.09 -16.11 5.93
CA GLN A 362 -22.38 -16.66 4.61
C GLN A 362 -21.11 -17.17 3.91
N ASP A 363 -20.05 -16.37 3.86
CA ASP A 363 -18.80 -16.76 3.20
C ASP A 363 -18.13 -17.93 3.94
N ALA A 364 -18.17 -17.95 5.28
CA ALA A 364 -17.62 -19.05 6.09
C ALA A 364 -18.37 -20.38 5.89
N GLN A 365 -19.70 -20.33 5.70
CA GLN A 365 -20.52 -21.50 5.38
C GLN A 365 -20.35 -21.96 3.93
N SER A 366 -20.30 -21.01 2.99
CA SER A 366 -20.24 -21.28 1.54
C SER A 366 -18.86 -21.77 1.11
N TYR A 367 -17.81 -21.32 1.78
CA TYR A 367 -16.42 -21.66 1.48
C TYR A 367 -15.69 -22.13 2.75
N PRO A 368 -16.02 -23.33 3.27
CA PRO A 368 -15.39 -23.84 4.48
C PRO A 368 -13.86 -23.87 4.36
N LEU A 369 -13.17 -23.34 5.37
CA LEU A 369 -11.72 -23.25 5.38
C LEU A 369 -11.09 -24.64 5.53
N VAL A 370 -10.21 -25.00 4.59
CA VAL A 370 -9.38 -26.21 4.66
C VAL A 370 -7.92 -25.81 4.84
N VAL A 371 -7.33 -26.17 5.98
CA VAL A 371 -5.90 -25.96 6.27
C VAL A 371 -5.20 -27.31 6.39
N LYS A 372 -4.06 -27.46 5.72
CA LYS A 372 -3.15 -28.61 5.86
C LYS A 372 -1.74 -28.10 6.13
N ASP A 373 -1.09 -28.64 7.14
CA ASP A 373 0.30 -28.32 7.50
C ASP A 373 0.60 -26.82 7.64
N GLY A 374 -0.37 -26.06 8.17
CA GLY A 374 -0.25 -24.61 8.32
C GLY A 374 -0.40 -23.82 7.03
N ARG A 375 -0.99 -24.39 5.98
CA ARG A 375 -1.30 -23.71 4.73
C ARG A 375 -2.77 -23.90 4.34
N VAL A 376 -3.38 -22.84 3.81
CA VAL A 376 -4.73 -22.85 3.25
C VAL A 376 -4.70 -23.58 1.92
N VAL A 377 -5.49 -24.64 1.84
CA VAL A 377 -5.69 -25.43 0.62
C VAL A 377 -6.87 -24.87 -0.17
N SER A 378 -7.93 -24.47 0.53
CA SER A 378 -9.13 -23.86 -0.06
C SER A 378 -9.99 -23.18 1.01
N GLY A 379 -10.93 -22.36 0.55
CA GLY A 379 -11.98 -21.76 1.38
C GLY A 379 -11.69 -20.33 1.81
N TYR A 380 -12.53 -19.83 2.71
CA TYR A 380 -12.52 -18.47 3.24
C TYR A 380 -11.75 -18.41 4.58
N LEU A 381 -10.72 -17.58 4.64
CA LEU A 381 -9.95 -17.31 5.86
C LEU A 381 -10.07 -15.81 6.22
N PRO A 382 -10.71 -15.47 7.35
CA PRO A 382 -10.63 -14.12 7.89
C PRO A 382 -9.22 -13.87 8.45
N LEU A 383 -8.56 -12.83 7.96
CA LEU A 383 -7.20 -12.41 8.38
C LEU A 383 -7.22 -11.56 9.66
N VAL A 384 -8.40 -11.16 10.13
CA VAL A 384 -8.59 -10.44 11.38
C VAL A 384 -9.90 -10.92 12.03
N PRO A 385 -10.09 -10.74 13.35
CA PRO A 385 -11.36 -11.09 13.97
C PRO A 385 -12.51 -10.26 13.39
N VAL A 386 -13.59 -10.93 13.02
CA VAL A 386 -14.86 -10.30 12.69
C VAL A 386 -15.75 -10.30 13.93
N THR A 387 -16.15 -9.11 14.38
CA THR A 387 -16.92 -8.92 15.61
C THR A 387 -18.25 -8.22 15.32
N PRO A 388 -19.22 -8.24 16.25
CA PRO A 388 -20.48 -7.50 16.09
C PRO A 388 -20.33 -5.97 15.94
N LYS A 389 -19.12 -5.42 16.08
CA LYS A 389 -18.81 -3.99 15.89
C LYS A 389 -17.92 -3.72 14.67
N SER A 390 -17.54 -4.76 13.93
CA SER A 390 -16.69 -4.61 12.75
C SER A 390 -17.46 -3.93 11.61
N ARG A 391 -16.79 -3.05 10.87
CA ARG A 391 -17.24 -2.50 9.57
C ARG A 391 -16.27 -2.80 8.45
N TYR A 392 -15.04 -3.15 8.79
CA TYR A 392 -14.04 -3.67 7.88
C TYR A 392 -13.72 -5.12 8.19
N ARG A 393 -13.42 -5.88 7.14
CA ARG A 393 -12.84 -7.22 7.24
C ARG A 393 -11.70 -7.34 6.24
N ALA A 394 -10.64 -8.02 6.64
CA ALA A 394 -9.58 -8.49 5.74
C ALA A 394 -9.66 -10.02 5.67
N PHE A 395 -9.61 -10.59 4.47
CA PHE A 395 -9.74 -12.03 4.28
C PHE A 395 -9.04 -12.50 3.00
N VAL A 396 -8.75 -13.79 2.96
CA VAL A 396 -8.43 -14.48 1.71
C VAL A 396 -9.52 -15.48 1.36
N CYS A 397 -9.75 -15.67 0.07
CA CYS A 397 -10.57 -16.76 -0.45
C CYS A 397 -9.73 -17.52 -1.48
N VAL A 398 -9.49 -18.81 -1.22
CA VAL A 398 -8.62 -19.68 -2.02
C VAL A 398 -9.46 -20.73 -2.72
N THR A 399 -9.30 -20.85 -4.03
CA THR A 399 -9.88 -21.95 -4.79
C THR A 399 -8.99 -23.18 -4.67
N ALA A 400 -9.59 -24.36 -4.49
CA ALA A 400 -8.79 -25.59 -4.45
C ALA A 400 -7.99 -25.73 -5.75
N ALA A 401 -6.70 -26.04 -5.65
CA ALA A 401 -5.93 -26.48 -6.80
C ALA A 401 -6.53 -27.81 -7.29
N GLU A 402 -6.88 -27.88 -8.58
CA GLU A 402 -7.38 -29.10 -9.23
C GLU A 402 -6.34 -30.22 -9.24
#